data_AF-A0A942GVE4-F1
#
_entry.id   AF-A0A942GVE4-F1
#
_cell.length_a   1.000
_cell.length_b   1.000
_cell.length_c   1.000
_cell.angle_alpha   90.00
_cell.angle_beta   90.00
_cell.angle_gamma   90.00
#
_symmetry.space_group_name_H-M   'P 1'
#
loop_
_entity.id
_entity.type
_entity.pdbx_description
1 polymer ?
#
loop_
_entity_poly.entity_id
_entity_poly.type
_entity_poly.pdbx_seq_one_letter_code
_entity_poly.pdbx_strand_id
1 'polypeptide(L)'
;MMHLAQAQIPPHPPVAYYNAQCARCHGPGGSFYGPTLGKGKNDAQLREVIRQMCEGQGGMPLQGIDLEAQLAYHRAIIRREPFVCVTLIKPGRLAGEVYDAKSITLQVGSKRFAGRISGDGFSVIVPKGLDARGGTITAIGSKGSKSVLPVKAIFGSRNPLR
;
A
#
# COMPACT_ATOMS: atom_id res chain seq x y z
N MET A 1 -14.10 -15.74 -22.35
CA MET A 1 -14.16 -15.80 -20.86
C MET A 1 -12.90 -15.17 -20.30
N MET A 2 -12.97 -13.94 -19.82
CA MET A 2 -11.82 -13.28 -19.17
C MET A 2 -11.68 -13.84 -17.75
N HIS A 3 -10.61 -14.59 -17.49
CA HIS A 3 -10.19 -14.89 -16.13
C HIS A 3 -9.92 -13.55 -15.43
N LEU A 4 -10.73 -13.20 -14.43
CA LEU A 4 -10.37 -12.18 -13.45
C LEU A 4 -9.05 -12.65 -12.81
N ALA A 5 -7.94 -12.03 -13.21
CA ALA A 5 -6.64 -12.32 -12.63
C ALA A 5 -6.74 -12.24 -11.11
N GLN A 6 -6.38 -13.32 -10.42
CA GLN A 6 -6.16 -13.26 -8.98
C GLN A 6 -5.12 -12.17 -8.76
N ALA A 7 -5.51 -11.09 -8.07
CA ALA A 7 -4.56 -10.06 -7.71
C ALA A 7 -3.50 -10.70 -6.81
N GLN A 8 -2.28 -10.80 -7.32
CA GLN A 8 -1.17 -11.37 -6.58
C GLN A 8 -0.78 -10.38 -5.48
N ILE A 9 -0.62 -10.90 -4.26
CA ILE A 9 -0.03 -10.15 -3.15
C ILE A 9 1.45 -9.93 -3.51
N PRO A 10 1.99 -8.71 -3.39
CA PRO A 10 3.40 -8.46 -3.67
C PRO A 10 4.28 -9.32 -2.75
N PRO A 11 5.18 -10.16 -3.31
CA PRO A 11 6.17 -10.90 -2.52
C PRO A 11 7.06 -9.99 -1.66
N HIS A 12 7.26 -8.74 -2.09
CA HIS A 12 7.99 -7.71 -1.35
C HIS A 12 7.01 -6.61 -0.91
N PRO A 13 6.49 -6.70 0.33
CA PRO A 13 5.63 -5.65 0.88
C PRO A 13 6.33 -4.28 0.81
N PRO A 14 5.68 -3.27 0.21
CA PRO A 14 6.36 -2.03 -0.20
C PRO A 14 6.87 -1.19 0.98
N VAL A 15 6.18 -1.18 2.13
CA VAL A 15 6.62 -0.40 3.29
C VAL A 15 7.84 -1.07 3.92
N ALA A 16 7.81 -2.38 4.13
CA ALA A 16 8.97 -3.14 4.61
C ALA A 16 10.16 -3.06 3.64
N TYR A 17 9.92 -3.24 2.34
CA TYR A 17 10.97 -3.12 1.31
C TYR A 17 11.60 -1.73 1.35
N TYR A 18 10.79 -0.67 1.39
CA TYR A 18 11.28 0.70 1.46
C TYR A 18 12.14 0.92 2.71
N ASN A 19 11.66 0.47 3.87
CA ASN A 19 12.39 0.63 5.13
C ASN A 19 13.75 -0.08 5.09
N ALA A 20 13.82 -1.24 4.45
CA ALA A 20 15.06 -2.00 4.31
C ALA A 20 16.03 -1.38 3.28
N GLN A 21 15.53 -1.01 2.10
CA GLN A 21 16.39 -0.69 0.94
C GLN A 21 16.52 0.80 0.66
N CYS A 22 15.50 1.60 0.96
CA CYS A 22 15.37 2.98 0.51
C CYS A 22 15.54 4.01 1.65
N ALA A 23 15.10 3.67 2.87
CA ALA A 23 15.05 4.62 3.99
C ALA A 23 16.42 5.15 4.41
N ARG A 24 17.52 4.43 4.14
CA ARG A 24 18.88 4.93 4.38
C ARG A 24 19.20 6.24 3.64
N CYS A 25 18.68 6.41 2.42
CA CYS A 25 18.93 7.59 1.59
C CYS A 25 17.76 8.58 1.63
N HIS A 26 16.56 8.10 1.97
CA HIS A 26 15.32 8.86 1.83
C HIS A 26 14.59 9.12 3.16
N GLY A 27 15.15 8.62 4.26
CA GLY A 27 14.57 8.73 5.60
C GLY A 27 13.32 7.86 5.78
N PRO A 28 12.90 7.62 7.04
CA PRO A 28 11.67 6.90 7.35
C PRO A 28 10.47 7.53 6.65
N GLY A 29 9.71 6.72 5.90
CA GLY A 29 8.51 7.20 5.21
C GLY A 29 8.75 8.36 4.24
N GLY A 30 9.98 8.51 3.73
CA GLY A 30 10.35 9.58 2.79
C GLY A 30 10.66 10.92 3.44
N SER A 31 10.99 10.96 4.73
CA SER A 31 11.24 12.21 5.44
C SER A 31 12.41 13.04 4.89
N PHE A 32 13.34 12.45 4.13
CA PHE A 32 14.43 13.18 3.46
C PHE A 32 14.09 13.56 2.02
N TYR A 33 12.89 13.21 1.52
CA TYR A 33 12.48 13.69 0.23
C TYR A 33 12.32 15.21 0.23
N GLY A 34 13.11 15.86 -0.63
CA GLY A 34 12.95 17.26 -0.94
C GLY A 34 11.64 17.56 -1.68
N PRO A 35 11.29 18.83 -1.86
CA PRO A 35 10.03 19.26 -2.48
C PRO A 35 9.89 18.89 -3.97
N THR A 36 10.92 18.31 -4.57
CA THR A 36 11.00 17.98 -5.99
C THR A 36 10.70 16.52 -6.29
N LEU A 37 10.58 15.63 -5.29
CA LEU A 37 10.30 14.22 -5.57
C LEU A 37 8.99 14.05 -6.32
N GLY A 38 9.05 13.38 -7.48
CA GLY A 38 7.89 13.11 -8.32
C GLY A 38 7.22 14.35 -8.93
N LYS A 39 7.77 15.55 -8.71
CA LYS A 39 7.27 16.79 -9.28
C LYS A 39 7.36 16.72 -10.81
N GLY A 40 6.23 16.97 -11.48
CA GLY A 40 6.11 16.93 -12.93
C GLY A 40 6.26 15.54 -13.57
N LYS A 41 6.35 14.47 -12.78
CA LYS A 41 6.48 13.11 -13.30
C LYS A 41 5.11 12.44 -13.36
N ASN A 42 4.77 11.90 -14.53
CA ASN A 42 3.67 10.93 -14.66
C ASN A 42 4.09 9.57 -14.05
N ASP A 43 3.16 8.61 -13.98
CA ASP A 43 3.43 7.32 -13.34
C ASP A 43 4.47 6.49 -14.09
N ALA A 44 4.53 6.56 -15.43
CA ALA A 44 5.56 5.86 -16.19
C ALA A 44 6.97 6.39 -15.89
N GLN A 45 7.13 7.71 -15.82
CA GLN A 45 8.40 8.35 -15.48
C GLN A 45 8.79 8.08 -14.02
N LEU A 46 7.85 8.15 -13.09
CA LEU A 46 8.13 7.86 -11.68
C LEU A 46 8.48 6.38 -11.47
N ARG A 47 7.76 5.47 -12.14
CA ARG A 47 8.05 4.03 -12.15
C ARG A 47 9.49 3.76 -12.57
N GLU A 48 9.93 4.35 -13.67
CA GLU A 48 11.27 4.14 -14.19
C GLU A 48 12.35 4.64 -13.23
N VAL A 49 12.14 5.83 -12.63
CA VAL A 49 13.06 6.36 -11.62
C VAL A 49 13.13 5.44 -10.39
N ILE A 50 11.98 4.94 -9.91
CA ILE A 50 11.93 3.99 -8.79
C ILE A 50 12.65 2.69 -9.13
N ARG A 51 12.39 2.13 -10.32
CA ARG A 51 13.05 0.91 -10.80
C ARG A 51 14.57 1.06 -10.79
N GLN A 52 15.09 2.14 -11.37
CA GLN A 52 16.52 2.44 -11.41
C GLN A 52 17.11 2.60 -10.00
N MET A 53 16.39 3.27 -9.08
CA MET A 53 16.82 3.40 -7.68
C MET A 53 16.85 2.05 -6.97
N CYS A 54 15.83 1.20 -7.15
CA CYS A 54 15.77 -0.14 -6.57
C CYS A 54 16.92 -1.04 -7.07
N GLU A 55 17.22 -0.99 -8.36
CA GLU A 55 18.30 -1.76 -8.99
C GLU A 55 19.69 -1.28 -8.60
N GLY A 56 19.91 0.03 -8.59
CA GLY A 56 21.20 0.63 -8.27
C GLY A 56 21.41 0.75 -6.77
N GLN A 57 20.96 1.87 -6.19
CA GLN A 57 21.23 2.22 -4.81
C GLN A 57 20.47 1.35 -3.81
N GLY A 58 19.30 0.83 -4.18
CA GLY A 58 18.54 -0.12 -3.36
C GLY A 58 19.19 -1.50 -3.32
N GLY A 59 19.97 -1.87 -4.35
CA GLY A 59 20.65 -3.16 -4.44
C GLY A 59 19.70 -4.36 -4.52
N MET A 60 18.41 -4.13 -4.76
CA MET A 60 17.38 -5.16 -4.82
C MET A 60 16.35 -4.78 -5.88
N PRO A 61 16.54 -5.22 -7.14
CA PRO A 61 15.62 -4.95 -8.24
C PRO A 61 14.17 -5.33 -7.89
N LEU A 62 13.22 -4.47 -8.26
CA LEU A 62 11.79 -4.78 -8.20
C LEU A 62 11.21 -4.85 -9.61
N GLN A 63 10.26 -5.77 -9.81
CA GLN A 63 9.58 -5.96 -11.08
C GLN A 63 8.10 -6.33 -10.86
N GLY A 64 7.30 -6.20 -11.91
CA GLY A 64 5.89 -6.59 -11.88
C GLY A 64 5.13 -5.96 -10.72
N ILE A 65 4.41 -6.78 -9.97
CA ILE A 65 3.53 -6.32 -8.89
C ILE A 65 4.27 -5.63 -7.73
N ASP A 66 5.51 -6.01 -7.45
CA ASP A 66 6.31 -5.37 -6.40
C ASP A 66 6.67 -3.93 -6.78
N LEU A 67 7.06 -3.72 -8.04
CA LEU A 67 7.39 -2.38 -8.54
C LEU A 67 6.14 -1.48 -8.57
N GLU A 68 4.98 -2.01 -8.96
CA GLU A 68 3.73 -1.26 -8.92
C GLU A 68 3.30 -0.91 -7.48
N ALA A 69 3.47 -1.84 -6.54
CA ALA A 69 3.21 -1.59 -5.12
C ALA A 69 4.13 -0.50 -4.57
N GLN A 70 5.42 -0.57 -4.92
CA GLN A 70 6.42 0.41 -4.51
C GLN A 70 6.16 1.79 -5.13
N LEU A 71 5.74 1.86 -6.39
CA LEU A 71 5.29 3.08 -7.05
C LEU A 71 4.09 3.70 -6.33
N ALA A 72 3.07 2.90 -6.02
CA ALA A 72 1.89 3.37 -5.31
C ALA A 72 2.25 3.91 -3.91
N TYR A 73 3.19 3.27 -3.23
CA TYR A 73 3.70 3.74 -1.94
C TYR A 73 4.43 5.09 -2.07
N HIS A 74 5.34 5.24 -3.03
CA HIS A 74 6.01 6.53 -3.28
C HIS A 74 5.02 7.64 -3.62
N ARG A 75 3.97 7.34 -4.40
CA ARG A 75 2.90 8.31 -4.67
C ARG A 75 2.18 8.75 -3.40
N ALA A 76 1.93 7.84 -2.47
CA ALA A 76 1.34 8.16 -1.18
C ALA A 76 2.23 9.13 -0.39
N ILE A 77 3.54 8.86 -0.34
CA ILE A 77 4.52 9.74 0.32
C ILE A 77 4.53 11.13 -0.31
N ILE A 78 4.65 11.22 -1.64
CA ILE A 78 4.67 12.49 -2.39
C ILE A 78 3.40 13.31 -2.12
N ARG A 79 2.24 12.64 -2.08
CA ARG A 79 0.93 13.28 -1.85
C ARG A 79 0.63 13.52 -0.37
N ARG A 80 1.44 12.96 0.54
CA ARG A 80 1.21 12.96 2.00
C ARG A 80 -0.14 12.35 2.37
N GLU A 81 -0.37 11.16 1.86
CA GLU A 81 -1.62 10.41 2.04
C GLU A 81 -1.37 9.05 2.67
N PRO A 82 -2.35 8.52 3.42
CA PRO A 82 -2.25 7.17 3.91
C PRO A 82 -2.06 6.19 2.77
N PHE A 83 -1.34 5.11 3.04
CA PHE A 83 -1.20 4.01 2.11
C PHE A 83 -1.59 2.71 2.79
N VAL A 84 -2.11 1.78 2.00
CA VAL A 84 -2.46 0.43 2.44
C VAL A 84 -1.92 -0.57 1.43
N CYS A 85 -1.32 -1.65 1.91
CA CYS A 85 -1.02 -2.85 1.11
C CYS A 85 -1.46 -4.10 1.88
N VAL A 86 -2.36 -4.89 1.30
CA VAL A 86 -2.80 -6.18 1.84
C VAL A 86 -1.71 -7.21 1.58
N THR A 87 -1.22 -7.87 2.61
CA THR A 87 -0.20 -8.93 2.49
C THR A 87 -0.70 -10.30 2.93
N LEU A 88 -1.90 -10.37 3.49
CA LEU A 88 -2.52 -11.62 3.91
C LEU A 88 -4.04 -11.55 3.82
N ILE A 89 -4.63 -12.51 3.11
CA ILE A 89 -6.08 -12.76 3.10
C ILE A 89 -6.31 -14.23 3.42
N LYS A 90 -6.86 -14.54 4.59
CA LYS A 90 -7.25 -15.89 4.97
C LYS A 90 -8.56 -15.89 5.78
N PRO A 91 -9.27 -17.03 5.88
CA PRO A 91 -10.43 -17.12 6.76
C PRO A 91 -10.10 -16.62 8.17
N GLY A 92 -10.95 -15.75 8.72
CA GLY A 92 -10.74 -15.19 10.05
C GLY A 92 -9.86 -13.93 10.11
N ARG A 93 -9.07 -13.62 9.08
CA ARG A 93 -8.04 -12.57 9.18
C ARG A 93 -7.65 -11.93 7.85
N LEU A 94 -7.63 -10.60 7.86
CA LEU A 94 -7.00 -9.75 6.85
C LEU A 94 -5.81 -9.05 7.51
N ALA A 95 -4.66 -8.95 6.83
CA ALA A 95 -3.52 -8.21 7.33
C ALA A 95 -2.70 -7.59 6.19
N GLY A 96 -1.83 -6.67 6.55
CA GLY A 96 -1.04 -5.93 5.58
C GLY A 96 -0.17 -4.87 6.20
N GLU A 97 0.29 -3.96 5.35
CA GLU A 97 1.06 -2.78 5.70
C GLU A 97 0.24 -1.51 5.55
N VAL A 98 0.62 -0.50 6.32
CA VAL A 98 0.12 0.86 6.22
C VAL A 98 1.26 1.86 6.30
N TYR A 99 1.03 3.04 5.74
CA TYR A 99 1.84 4.23 6.00
C TYR A 99 0.91 5.41 6.28
N ASP A 100 1.36 6.29 7.18
CA ASP A 100 0.62 7.48 7.66
C ASP A 100 -0.85 7.18 7.97
N ALA A 101 -1.13 6.06 8.66
CA ALA A 101 -2.49 5.65 9.02
C ALA A 101 -2.65 5.58 10.54
N LYS A 102 -3.66 6.27 11.08
CA LYS A 102 -4.04 6.18 12.51
C LYS A 102 -5.18 5.20 12.76
N SER A 103 -5.93 4.83 11.73
CA SER A 103 -6.98 3.82 11.83
C SER A 103 -7.18 3.09 10.51
N ILE A 104 -7.52 1.81 10.60
CA ILE A 104 -7.95 0.95 9.49
C ILE A 104 -9.36 0.44 9.77
N THR A 105 -10.18 0.37 8.73
CA THR A 105 -11.49 -0.29 8.78
C THR A 105 -11.67 -1.16 7.55
N LEU A 106 -12.08 -2.41 7.73
CA LEU A 106 -12.60 -3.25 6.66
C LEU A 106 -14.12 -3.14 6.64
N GLN A 107 -14.69 -2.91 5.47
CA GLN A 107 -16.12 -3.03 5.22
C GLN A 107 -16.39 -4.23 4.31
N VAL A 108 -17.31 -5.11 4.72
CA VAL A 108 -17.80 -6.24 3.91
C VAL A 108 -19.33 -6.17 3.88
N GLY A 109 -19.90 -5.85 2.72
CA GLY A 109 -21.33 -5.51 2.63
C GLY A 109 -21.67 -4.30 3.52
N SER A 110 -22.65 -4.46 4.41
CA SER A 110 -23.05 -3.44 5.39
C SER A 110 -22.26 -3.48 6.70
N LYS A 111 -21.42 -4.51 6.91
CA LYS A 111 -20.68 -4.70 8.17
C LYS A 111 -19.32 -4.02 8.12
N ARG A 112 -18.91 -3.43 9.25
CA ARG A 112 -17.62 -2.75 9.42
C ARG A 112 -16.84 -3.38 10.56
N PHE A 113 -15.55 -3.58 10.35
CA PHE A 113 -14.63 -4.18 11.29
C PHE A 113 -13.44 -3.25 11.48
N ALA A 114 -13.23 -2.79 12.72
CA ALA A 114 -12.06 -2.00 13.06
C ALA A 114 -10.81 -2.89 13.00
N GLY A 115 -9.74 -2.36 12.40
CA GLY A 115 -8.43 -2.99 12.43
C GLY A 115 -7.57 -2.47 13.56
N ARG A 116 -6.58 -3.27 13.94
CA ARG A 116 -5.46 -2.85 14.80
C ARG A 116 -4.27 -2.50 13.91
N ILE A 117 -3.65 -1.36 14.20
CA ILE A 117 -2.36 -0.95 13.61
C ILE A 117 -1.27 -1.18 14.67
N SER A 118 -0.11 -1.67 14.25
CA SER A 118 1.07 -1.88 15.08
C SER A 118 2.32 -1.64 14.25
N GLY A 119 3.02 -0.52 14.51
CA GLY A 119 4.07 -0.04 13.62
C GLY A 119 3.51 0.20 12.21
N ASP A 120 4.21 -0.31 11.20
CA ASP A 120 3.78 -0.24 9.79
C ASP A 120 2.83 -1.36 9.39
N GLY A 121 2.45 -2.24 10.33
CA GLY A 121 1.53 -3.36 10.09
C GLY A 121 0.08 -3.06 10.50
N PHE A 122 -0.88 -3.68 9.83
CA PHE A 122 -2.27 -3.74 10.27
C PHE A 122 -2.83 -5.16 10.28
N SER A 123 -3.87 -5.36 11.08
CA SER A 123 -4.68 -6.58 11.05
C SER A 123 -6.15 -6.29 11.32
N VAL A 124 -7.05 -7.06 10.70
CA VAL A 124 -8.49 -7.02 10.93
C VAL A 124 -8.97 -8.46 11.15
N ILE A 125 -9.72 -8.67 12.24
CA ILE A 125 -10.41 -9.94 12.47
C ILE A 125 -11.66 -9.96 11.61
N VAL A 126 -11.78 -11.00 10.78
CA VAL A 126 -12.91 -11.17 9.86
C VAL A 126 -13.79 -12.29 10.40
N PRO A 127 -15.05 -12.03 10.77
CA PRO A 127 -15.94 -13.08 11.27
C PRO A 127 -16.04 -14.27 10.31
N LYS A 128 -16.18 -15.48 10.88
CA LYS A 128 -16.38 -16.71 10.11
C LYS A 128 -17.57 -16.56 9.16
N GLY A 129 -17.40 -17.03 7.92
CA GLY A 129 -18.45 -16.96 6.88
C GLY A 129 -18.47 -15.65 6.07
N LEU A 130 -17.64 -14.66 6.40
CA LEU A 130 -17.45 -13.48 5.55
C LEU A 130 -16.19 -13.60 4.69
N ASP A 131 -16.33 -13.31 3.40
CA ASP A 131 -15.20 -13.20 2.48
C ASP A 131 -14.66 -11.77 2.44
N ALA A 132 -13.47 -11.58 3.01
CA ALA A 132 -12.79 -10.29 3.00
C ALA A 132 -12.43 -9.81 1.58
N ARG A 133 -12.31 -10.70 0.59
CA ARG A 133 -11.94 -10.32 -0.79
C ARG A 133 -12.99 -9.43 -1.45
N GLY A 134 -14.26 -9.58 -1.06
CA GLY A 134 -15.37 -8.72 -1.48
C GLY A 134 -15.46 -7.40 -0.72
N GLY A 135 -14.52 -7.13 0.19
CA GLY A 135 -14.54 -5.95 1.05
C GLY A 135 -13.81 -4.74 0.49
N THR A 136 -13.94 -3.63 1.22
CA THR A 136 -13.20 -2.38 1.01
C THR A 136 -12.45 -2.01 2.29
N ILE A 137 -11.18 -1.67 2.18
CA ILE A 137 -10.37 -1.16 3.27
C ILE A 137 -10.39 0.37 3.21
N THR A 138 -10.56 1.00 4.37
CA THR A 138 -10.36 2.43 4.56
C THR A 138 -9.25 2.66 5.57
N ALA A 139 -8.19 3.35 5.16
CA ALA A 139 -7.22 3.95 6.07
C ALA A 139 -7.56 5.43 6.26
N ILE A 140 -7.46 5.91 7.49
CA ILE A 140 -7.52 7.33 7.81
C ILE A 140 -6.16 7.75 8.34
N GLY A 141 -5.59 8.79 7.75
CA GLY A 141 -4.27 9.26 8.08
C GLY A 141 -4.22 10.19 9.27
N SER A 142 -3.01 10.49 9.73
CA SER A 142 -2.77 11.35 10.90
C SER A 142 -3.51 12.69 10.78
N LYS A 143 -3.45 13.29 9.58
CA LYS A 143 -4.09 14.56 9.20
C LYS A 143 -5.54 14.44 8.72
N GLY A 144 -6.15 13.25 8.82
CA GLY A 144 -7.55 13.03 8.45
C GLY A 144 -7.81 12.74 6.97
N SER A 145 -6.77 12.73 6.13
CA SER A 145 -6.83 12.21 4.75
C SER A 145 -7.23 10.74 4.74
N LYS A 146 -7.81 10.27 3.64
CA LYS A 146 -8.38 8.91 3.55
C LYS A 146 -7.89 8.18 2.30
N SER A 147 -7.61 6.90 2.48
CA SER A 147 -7.32 5.96 1.41
C SER A 147 -8.34 4.85 1.44
N VAL A 148 -9.04 4.67 0.33
CA VAL A 148 -10.13 3.70 0.19
C VAL A 148 -9.76 2.76 -0.94
N LEU A 149 -9.72 1.46 -0.65
CA LEU A 149 -9.22 0.47 -1.57
C LEU A 149 -10.09 -0.80 -1.52
N PRO A 150 -10.60 -1.31 -2.66
CA PRO A 150 -11.13 -2.66 -2.71
C PRO A 150 -10.07 -3.66 -2.26
N VAL A 151 -10.39 -4.64 -1.41
CA VAL A 151 -9.39 -5.63 -0.93
C VAL A 151 -8.72 -6.35 -2.10
N LYS A 152 -9.47 -6.63 -3.17
CA LYS A 152 -8.96 -7.22 -4.41
C LYS A 152 -7.91 -6.37 -5.16
N ALA A 153 -7.80 -5.08 -4.89
CA ALA A 153 -6.78 -4.24 -5.50
C ALA A 153 -5.42 -4.37 -4.79
N ILE A 154 -5.40 -4.99 -3.61
CA ILE A 154 -4.22 -5.29 -2.79
C ILE A 154 -3.53 -4.06 -2.23
N PHE A 155 -3.14 -3.06 -3.03
CA PHE A 155 -2.48 -1.86 -2.53
C PHE A 155 -2.98 -0.56 -3.17
N GLY A 156 -2.77 0.56 -2.46
CA GLY A 156 -3.00 1.91 -3.00
C GLY A 156 -3.15 2.98 -1.93
N SER A 157 -3.19 4.23 -2.39
CA SER A 157 -3.36 5.43 -1.55
C SER A 157 -4.60 6.27 -1.91
N ARG A 158 -5.38 5.90 -2.93
CA ARG A 158 -6.71 6.46 -3.24
C ARG A 158 -7.59 5.46 -4.02
N ASN A 159 -8.89 5.75 -4.04
CA ASN A 159 -9.94 5.01 -4.73
C ASN A 159 -9.60 4.83 -6.23
N PRO A 160 -9.64 3.61 -6.81
CA PRO A 160 -9.39 3.37 -8.25
C PRO A 160 -10.43 3.98 -9.21
N LEU A 161 -11.23 4.95 -8.74
CA LEU A 161 -12.40 5.52 -9.41
C LEU A 161 -12.29 7.04 -9.67
N ARG A 162 -11.08 7.62 -9.65
CA ARG A 162 -10.86 9.00 -10.09
C ARG A 162 -9.56 9.15 -10.85
#